data_AF-A0A1M4ERA2-F1
#
_entry.id   AF-A0A1M4ERA2-F1
#
_cell.length_a   1.000
_cell.length_b   1.000
_cell.length_c   1.000
_cell.angle_alpha   90.00
_cell.angle_beta   90.00
_cell.angle_gamma   90.00
#
_symmetry.space_group_name_H-M   'P 1'
#
loop_
_entity.id
_entity.type
_entity.pdbx_description
1 polymer ?
#
loop_
_entity_poly.entity_id
_entity_poly.type
_entity_poly.pdbx_seq_one_letter_code
_entity_poly.pdbx_strand_id
1 'polypeptide(L)'
;MAELEKVQPPSMTRVIAALEERGLVARTPHPTDRRQVTVSVTEDAEKLLKEERRRKEAWLTQRLKELSPEERSILRQAAPILEKLSKI
;
A
#
# COMPACT_ATOMS: atom_id res chain seq x y z
N MET A 1 -6.88 -22.89 -13.16
CA MET A 1 -6.62 -21.62 -12.44
C MET A 1 -6.16 -21.94 -11.03
N ALA A 2 -5.01 -22.62 -10.91
CA ALA A 2 -4.37 -23.04 -9.66
C ALA A 2 -2.89 -23.31 -9.96
N GLU A 3 -2.19 -22.32 -10.54
CA GLU A 3 -0.81 -22.49 -11.00
C GLU A 3 0.04 -21.26 -10.63
N LEU A 4 0.06 -20.94 -9.34
CA LEU A 4 1.17 -20.19 -8.73
C LEU A 4 1.38 -20.61 -7.25
N GLU A 5 1.02 -21.85 -6.91
CA GLU A 5 0.99 -22.35 -5.53
C GLU A 5 2.34 -22.89 -5.07
N LYS A 6 3.00 -22.15 -4.17
CA LYS A 6 3.59 -22.78 -2.97
C LYS A 6 3.22 -22.08 -1.66
N VAL A 7 2.47 -20.99 -1.70
CA VAL A 7 1.98 -20.35 -0.48
C VAL A 7 0.52 -19.98 -0.69
N GLN A 8 -0.37 -20.73 -0.06
CA GLN A 8 -1.76 -20.33 0.11
C GLN A 8 -1.77 -18.93 0.73
N PRO A 9 -2.43 -17.93 0.11
CA PRO A 9 -2.53 -16.61 0.68
C PRO A 9 -3.07 -16.71 2.12
N PRO A 10 -2.53 -15.94 3.07
CA PRO A 10 -3.13 -15.85 4.40
C PRO A 10 -4.63 -15.59 4.28
N SER A 11 -5.44 -16.23 5.13
CA SER A 11 -6.82 -15.78 5.29
C SER A 11 -6.82 -14.30 5.70
N MET A 12 -7.83 -13.55 5.24
CA MET A 12 -7.98 -12.14 5.58
C MET A 12 -7.94 -11.90 7.10
N THR A 13 -8.54 -12.82 7.87
CA THR A 13 -8.50 -12.82 9.34
C THR A 13 -7.08 -12.86 9.89
N ARG A 14 -6.19 -13.68 9.30
CA ARG A 14 -4.78 -13.79 9.72
C ARG A 14 -3.98 -12.54 9.36
N VAL A 15 -4.23 -11.94 8.20
CA VAL A 15 -3.62 -10.65 7.81
C VAL A 15 -4.01 -9.57 8.81
N ILE A 16 -5.31 -9.43 9.08
CA ILE A 16 -5.80 -8.39 9.99
C ILE A 16 -5.28 -8.63 11.41
N ALA A 17 -5.23 -9.87 11.90
CA ALA A 17 -4.68 -10.17 13.22
C ALA A 17 -3.20 -9.76 13.34
N ALA A 18 -2.38 -10.05 12.32
CA ALA A 18 -0.98 -9.63 12.31
C ALA A 18 -0.80 -8.11 12.22
N LEU A 19 -1.70 -7.40 11.53
CA LEU A 19 -1.69 -5.94 11.48
C LEU A 19 -2.14 -5.33 12.82
N GLU A 20 -3.09 -5.96 13.51
CA GLU A 20 -3.60 -5.56 14.82
C GLU A 20 -2.53 -5.77 15.90
N GLU A 21 -1.83 -6.91 15.89
CA GLU A 21 -0.68 -7.19 16.78
C GLU A 21 0.43 -6.15 16.62
N ARG A 22 0.60 -5.61 15.41
CA ARG A 22 1.55 -4.53 15.11
C ARG A 22 1.01 -3.13 15.42
N GLY A 23 -0.20 -3.01 15.95
CA GLY A 23 -0.84 -1.74 16.26
C GLY A 23 -1.21 -0.91 15.03
N LEU A 24 -1.28 -1.51 13.84
CA LEU A 24 -1.52 -0.80 12.57
C LEU A 24 -3.00 -0.75 12.17
N VAL A 25 -3.81 -1.65 12.72
CA VAL A 25 -5.26 -1.64 12.56
C VAL A 25 -5.92 -1.89 13.91
N ALA A 26 -7.15 -1.41 14.06
CA ALA A 26 -7.99 -1.68 15.22
C ALA A 26 -9.31 -2.31 14.77
N ARG A 27 -9.82 -3.26 15.56
CA ARG A 27 -11.15 -3.85 15.37
C ARG A 27 -12.14 -3.25 16.36
N THR A 28 -13.29 -2.83 15.87
CA THR A 28 -14.42 -2.41 16.70
C THR A 28 -15.69 -3.18 16.31
N PRO A 29 -16.59 -3.50 17.27
CA PRO A 29 -17.87 -4.09 16.93
C PRO A 29 -18.66 -3.18 16.00
N HIS A 30 -19.34 -3.75 15.00
CA HIS A 30 -20.20 -2.94 14.13
C HIS A 30 -21.37 -2.36 14.95
N PRO A 31 -21.70 -1.06 14.80
CA PRO A 31 -22.65 -0.37 15.66
C PRO A 31 -24.08 -0.95 15.61
N THR A 32 -24.44 -1.65 14.53
CA THR A 32 -25.81 -2.16 14.30
C THR A 32 -25.90 -3.66 14.03
N ASP A 33 -24.79 -4.37 13.78
CA ASP A 33 -24.80 -5.82 13.51
C ASP A 33 -23.69 -6.52 14.31
N ARG A 34 -24.07 -7.20 15.39
CA ARG A 34 -23.12 -7.87 16.29
C ARG A 34 -22.35 -9.03 15.64
N ARG A 35 -22.71 -9.44 14.43
CA ARG A 35 -21.99 -10.47 13.66
C ARG A 35 -20.84 -9.87 12.84
N GLN A 36 -20.71 -8.55 12.80
CA GLN A 36 -19.72 -7.83 11.99
C GLN A 36 -18.73 -7.06 12.87
N VAL A 37 -17.53 -6.86 12.33
CA VAL A 37 -16.50 -6.02 12.91
C VAL A 37 -16.06 -4.99 11.89
N THR A 38 -15.86 -3.76 12.34
CA THR A 38 -15.23 -2.70 11.57
C THR A 38 -13.73 -2.74 11.81
N VAL A 39 -12.95 -2.67 10.73
CA VAL A 39 -11.48 -2.59 10.79
C VAL A 39 -11.07 -1.20 10.32
N SER A 40 -10.36 -0.46 11.16
CA SER A 40 -9.83 0.86 10.82
C SER A 40 -8.32 0.89 10.95
N VAL A 41 -7.65 1.69 10.12
CA VAL A 41 -6.24 2.02 10.31
C VAL A 41 -6.06 2.87 11.56
N THR A 42 -4.93 2.67 12.25
CA THR A 42 -4.55 3.49 13.41
C THR A 42 -3.72 4.69 12.98
N GLU A 43 -3.57 5.67 13.89
CA GLU A 43 -2.66 6.80 13.68
C GLU A 43 -1.21 6.36 13.43
N ASP A 44 -0.77 5.27 14.06
CA ASP A 44 0.58 4.74 13.88
C ASP A 44 0.78 4.10 12.51
N ALA A 45 -0.27 3.47 11.95
CA ALA A 45 -0.25 3.05 10.56
C ALA A 45 -0.18 4.24 9.60
N GLU A 46 -0.91 5.32 9.86
CA GLU A 46 -0.83 6.51 9.02
C GLU A 46 0.58 7.14 9.06
N LYS A 47 1.18 7.25 10.25
CA LYS A 47 2.57 7.72 10.41
C LYS A 47 3.54 6.83 9.64
N LEU A 48 3.45 5.51 9.81
CA LEU A 48 4.30 4.54 9.12
C LEU A 48 4.18 4.68 7.60
N LEU A 49 2.96 4.74 7.06
CA LEU A 49 2.72 4.89 5.63
C LEU A 49 3.26 6.22 5.10
N LYS A 50 3.15 7.30 5.88
CA LYS A 50 3.69 8.61 5.52
C LYS A 50 5.22 8.60 5.49
N GLU A 51 5.87 7.96 6.45
CA GLU A 51 7.33 7.80 6.47
C GLU A 51 7.83 6.98 5.29
N GLU A 52 7.18 5.85 5.00
CA GLU A 52 7.52 5.01 3.86
C GLU A 52 7.31 5.74 2.53
N ARG A 53 6.22 6.51 2.39
CA ARG A 53 6.01 7.37 1.23
C ARG A 53 7.13 8.39 1.08
N ARG A 54 7.52 9.08 2.16
CA ARG A 54 8.62 10.05 2.16
C ARG A 54 9.95 9.41 1.74
N ARG A 55 10.25 8.20 2.23
CA ARG A 55 11.47 7.46 1.85
C ARG A 55 11.47 7.10 0.36
N LYS A 56 10.35 6.60 -0.16
CA LYS A 56 10.19 6.28 -1.58
C LYS A 56 10.32 7.51 -2.47
N GLU A 57 9.70 8.62 -2.10
CA GLU A 57 9.81 9.89 -2.82
C GLU A 57 11.25 10.41 -2.83
N ALA A 58 11.93 10.37 -1.69
CA ALA A 58 13.34 10.76 -1.60
C ALA A 58 14.23 9.89 -2.48
N TRP A 59 14.06 8.56 -2.44
CA TRP A 59 14.77 7.62 -3.29
C TRP A 59 14.52 7.88 -4.78
N LEU A 60 13.25 8.05 -5.18
CA LEU A 60 12.88 8.30 -6.57
C LEU A 60 13.44 9.64 -7.06
N THR A 61 13.42 10.66 -6.22
CA THR A 61 13.99 11.97 -6.53
C THR A 61 15.48 11.87 -6.82
N GLN A 62 16.23 11.07 -6.06
CA GLN A 62 17.65 10.85 -6.33
C GLN A 62 17.87 10.13 -7.65
N ARG A 63 17.06 9.10 -7.96
CA ARG A 63 17.18 8.38 -9.23
C ARG A 63 16.83 9.24 -10.43
N LEU A 64 15.80 10.07 -10.31
CA LEU A 64 15.45 11.04 -11.37
C LEU A 64 16.57 12.04 -11.62
N LYS A 65 17.37 12.40 -10.60
CA LYS A 65 18.52 13.31 -10.77
C LYS A 65 19.61 12.75 -11.67
N GLU A 66 19.77 11.43 -11.69
CA GLU A 66 20.79 10.74 -12.51
C GLU A 66 20.40 10.67 -13.99
N LEU A 67 19.14 10.91 -14.33
CA LEU A 67 18.63 10.84 -15.69
C LEU A 67 18.94 12.08 -16.51
N SER A 68 19.16 11.88 -17.81
CA SER A 68 19.31 12.96 -18.79
C SER A 68 17.99 13.75 -18.96
N PRO A 69 18.05 14.98 -19.52
CA PRO A 69 16.87 15.75 -19.87
C PRO A 69 15.88 14.98 -20.77
N GLU A 70 16.39 14.21 -21.73
CA GLU A 70 15.61 13.41 -22.68
C GLU A 70 14.89 12.25 -21.98
N GLU A 71 15.59 11.50 -21.13
CA GLU A 71 15.01 10.41 -20.34
C GLU A 71 13.90 10.93 -19.41
N ARG A 72 14.10 12.09 -18.78
CA ARG A 72 13.07 12.74 -17.95
C ARG A 72 11.86 13.18 -18.77
N SER A 73 12.06 13.60 -20.01
CA SER A 73 10.96 13.95 -20.92
C SER A 73 10.12 12.72 -21.25
N ILE A 74 10.77 11.60 -21.58
CA ILE A 74 10.10 10.32 -21.85
C ILE A 74 9.30 9.86 -20.64
N LEU A 75 9.89 9.87 -19.44
CA LEU A 75 9.19 9.49 -18.21
C LEU A 75 7.97 10.37 -17.94
N ARG A 76 8.06 11.68 -18.20
CA ARG A 76 6.93 12.61 -18.02
C ARG A 76 5.79 12.31 -18.97
N GLN A 77 6.10 11.90 -20.20
CA GLN A 77 5.09 11.49 -21.19
C GLN A 77 4.46 10.13 -20.85
N ALA A 78 5.23 9.21 -20.25
CA ALA A 78 4.74 7.90 -19.85
C ALA A 78 3.91 7.92 -18.55
N ALA A 79 4.18 8.87 -17.64
CA ALA A 79 3.55 8.92 -16.31
C ALA A 79 2.00 8.88 -16.32
N PRO A 80 1.29 9.63 -17.20
CA PRO A 80 -0.18 9.55 -17.27
C PRO A 80 -0.70 8.17 -17.69
N ILE A 81 0.06 7.41 -18.49
CA ILE A 81 -0.30 6.05 -18.91
C ILE A 81 -0.16 5.09 -17.73
N LEU A 82 0.95 5.20 -16.99
CA LEU A 82 1.18 4.42 -15.77
C LEU A 82 0.12 4.72 -14.70
N GLU A 83 -0.31 5.97 -14.57
CA GLU A 83 -1.39 6.34 -13.65
C GLU A 83 -2.71 5.63 -13.99
N LYS A 84 -3.06 5.55 -15.29
CA LYS A 84 -4.27 4.81 -15.73
C LYS A 84 -4.23 3.33 -15.38
N LEU A 85 -3.05 2.70 -15.44
CA LEU A 85 -2.88 1.30 -15.05
C LEU A 85 -2.99 1.08 -13.52
N SER A 86 -2.63 2.09 -12.73
CA SER A 86 -2.65 1.98 -11.26
C SER A 86 -4.03 2.11 -10.61
N LYS A 87 -5.05 2.57 -11.37
CA LYS A 87 -6.43 2.78 -10.90
C LYS A 87 -7.35 1.57 -11.12
N ILE A 88 -6.77 0.37 -11.23
CA ILE A 88 -7.51 -0.90 -11.40
C ILE A 88 -7.85 -1.51 -10.03
#